data_AF-A0A2V8RVQ7-F1
#
_entry.id   AF-A0A2V8RVQ7-F1
#
_cell.length_a   1.000
_cell.length_b   1.000
_cell.length_c   1.000
_cell.angle_alpha   90.00
_cell.angle_beta   90.00
_cell.angle_gamma   90.00
#
_symmetry.space_group_name_H-M   'P 1'
#
loop_
_entity.id
_entity.type
_entity.pdbx_description
1 polymer ?
#
loop_
_entity_poly.entity_id
_entity_poly.type
_entity_poly.pdbx_seq_one_letter_code
_entity_poly.pdbx_strand_id
1 'polypeptide(L)' 'MKRKETMDQLREMNPDELKEQADALKESLFRLKFRKSLGVGEALKDIRREKKTLARVYTLMNKKAAAE' A
#
# COMPACT_ATOMS: atom_id res chain seq x y z
N MET A 1 10.52 1.61 14.00
CA MET A 1 10.16 3.01 13.73
C MET A 1 9.50 3.22 12.36
N LYS A 2 10.11 2.84 11.24
CA LYS A 2 9.58 3.07 9.87
C LYS A 2 8.08 2.81 9.63
N ARG A 3 7.46 1.78 10.26
CA ARG A 3 6.02 1.50 10.09
C ARG A 3 5.09 2.55 10.69
N LYS A 4 5.50 3.25 11.75
CA LYS A 4 4.65 4.23 12.45
C LYS A 4 4.66 5.55 11.68
N GLU A 5 5.86 5.99 11.29
CA GLU A 5 6.07 7.13 10.38
C GLU A 5 5.28 6.99 9.08
N THR A 6 5.29 5.81 8.44
CA THR A 6 4.47 5.59 7.22
C THR A 6 2.97 5.68 7.46
N MET A 7 2.48 5.43 8.69
CA MET A 7 1.04 5.50 8.98
C MET A 7 0.58 6.91 9.28
N ASP A 8 1.43 7.69 9.94
CA ASP A 8 1.14 9.10 10.22
C ASP A 8 1.15 9.90 8.91
N GLN A 9 2.11 9.63 8.00
CA GLN A 9 2.13 10.19 6.64
C GLN A 9 0.86 9.88 5.82
N LEU A 10 0.37 8.64 5.86
CA LEU A 10 -0.86 8.27 5.14
C LEU A 10 -2.11 8.94 5.74
N ARG A 11 -2.09 9.34 7.00
CA ARG A 11 -3.24 10.04 7.61
C ARG A 11 -3.31 11.50 7.17
N GLU A 12 -2.15 12.12 7.01
CA GLU A 12 -2.00 13.52 6.59
C GLU A 12 -2.34 13.72 5.10
N MET A 13 -2.22 12.68 4.26
CA MET A 13 -2.50 12.75 2.82
C MET A 13 -3.97 12.97 2.45
N ASN A 14 -4.22 13.69 1.37
CA ASN A 14 -5.57 13.94 0.86
C ASN A 14 -6.24 12.68 0.29
N PRO A 15 -7.59 12.64 0.18
CA PRO A 15 -8.30 11.48 -0.35
C PRO A 15 -7.90 11.11 -1.78
N ASP A 16 -7.54 12.08 -2.63
CA ASP A 16 -7.07 11.81 -3.98
C ASP A 16 -5.62 11.31 -4.02
N GLU A 17 -4.73 11.84 -3.16
CA GLU A 17 -3.37 11.32 -2.98
C GLU A 17 -3.37 9.87 -2.47
N LEU A 18 -4.33 9.51 -1.61
CA LEU A 18 -4.52 8.14 -1.15
C LEU A 18 -4.95 7.20 -2.28
N LYS A 19 -5.74 7.66 -3.24
CA LYS A 19 -6.10 6.87 -4.44
C LYS A 19 -4.88 6.65 -5.33
N GLU A 20 -4.11 7.70 -5.61
CA GLU A 20 -2.89 7.59 -6.41
C GLU A 20 -1.88 6.62 -5.78
N GLN A 21 -1.69 6.68 -4.46
CA GLN A 21 -0.87 5.72 -3.74
C GLN A 21 -1.42 4.30 -3.79
N ALA A 22 -2.74 4.12 -3.73
CA ALA A 22 -3.33 2.80 -3.87
C ALA A 22 -3.01 2.20 -5.25
N ASP A 23 -3.07 3.00 -6.30
CA ASP A 23 -2.76 2.56 -7.66
C ASP A 23 -1.27 2.29 -7.87
N ALA A 24 -0.39 3.14 -7.34
CA ALA A 24 1.05 2.87 -7.32
C ALA A 24 1.40 1.57 -6.58
N LEU A 25 0.74 1.31 -5.44
CA LEU A 25 0.92 0.06 -4.67
C LEU A 25 0.39 -1.17 -5.42
N LYS A 26 -0.70 -1.05 -6.18
CA LYS A 26 -1.19 -2.15 -7.04
C LYS A 26 -0.18 -2.49 -8.13
N GLU A 27 0.41 -1.48 -8.76
CA GLU A 27 1.41 -1.70 -9.81
C GLU A 27 2.67 -2.35 -9.23
N SER A 28 3.16 -1.89 -8.08
CA SER A 28 4.29 -2.53 -7.39
C SER A 28 3.97 -3.99 -7.04
N LEU A 29 2.76 -4.26 -6.54
CA LEU A 29 2.31 -5.62 -6.26
C LEU A 29 2.24 -6.49 -7.51
N PHE A 30 1.83 -5.95 -8.65
CA PHE A 30 1.85 -6.66 -9.93
C PHE A 30 3.28 -7.04 -10.31
N ARG A 31 4.21 -6.08 -10.27
CA ARG A 31 5.63 -6.31 -10.57
C ARG A 31 6.27 -7.33 -9.63
N LEU A 32 5.96 -7.28 -8.33
CA LEU A 32 6.46 -8.25 -7.35
C LEU A 32 5.88 -9.65 -7.56
N LYS A 33 4.58 -9.76 -7.88
CA LYS A 33 3.96 -11.05 -8.23
C LYS A 33 4.57 -11.63 -9.50
N PHE A 34 4.83 -10.79 -10.50
CA PHE A 34 5.47 -11.18 -11.75
C PHE A 34 6.90 -11.69 -11.50
N ARG A 35 7.69 -10.97 -10.69
CA ARG A 35 9.02 -11.42 -10.27
C ARG A 35 8.96 -12.76 -9.53
N LYS A 36 7.96 -12.94 -8.65
CA LYS A 36 7.73 -14.20 -7.95
C LYS A 36 7.41 -15.34 -8.93
N SER A 37 6.56 -15.12 -9.93
CA SER A 37 6.22 -16.17 -10.92
C SER A 37 7.41 -16.55 -11.79
N LEU A 38 8.34 -15.63 -12.04
CA LEU A 38 9.60 -15.92 -12.73
C LEU A 38 10.61 -16.69 -11.86
N GLY A 39 10.34 -16.89 -10.56
CA GLY A 39 11.25 -17.60 -9.65
C GLY A 39 12.49 -16.79 -9.25
N VAL A 40 12.53 -15.49 -9.55
CA VAL A 40 13.71 -14.64 -9.32
C VAL A 40 13.65 -14.00 -7.92
N GLY A 41 14.39 -14.58 -6.98
CA GLY A 41 14.65 -14.00 -5.65
C GLY A 41 13.48 -14.03 -4.65
N GLU A 42 13.72 -13.53 -3.43
CA GLU A 42 12.75 -13.54 -2.34
C GLU A 42 11.72 -12.39 -2.42
N ALA A 43 10.72 -12.48 -3.31
CA ALA A 43 9.66 -11.45 -3.40
C ALA A 43 8.55 -11.58 -2.32
N LEU A 44 8.48 -12.70 -1.61
CA LEU A 44 7.36 -13.01 -0.70
C LEU A 44 7.23 -12.02 0.48
N LYS A 45 8.35 -11.57 1.05
CA LYS A 45 8.36 -10.63 2.18
C LYS A 45 7.83 -9.26 1.75
N ASP A 46 8.27 -8.79 0.58
CA ASP A 46 7.85 -7.50 0.03
C ASP A 46 6.38 -7.51 -0.39
N ILE A 47 5.91 -8.60 -1.04
CA ILE A 47 4.48 -8.76 -1.37
C ILE A 47 3.61 -8.66 -0.11
N ARG A 48 4.01 -9.32 0.99
CA ARG A 48 3.27 -9.24 2.25
C ARG A 48 3.29 -7.83 2.85
N ARG A 49 4.40 -7.12 2.71
CA ARG A 49 4.53 -5.72 3.19
C ARG A 49 3.58 -4.80 2.42
N GLU A 50 3.65 -4.83 1.09
CA GLU A 50 2.86 -3.95 0.23
C GLU A 50 1.36 -4.24 0.33
N LYS A 51 0.95 -5.52 0.39
CA LYS A 51 -0.46 -5.87 0.64
C LYS A 51 -0.98 -5.26 1.94
N LYS A 52 -0.18 -5.28 3.01
CA LYS A 52 -0.57 -4.67 4.29
C LYS A 52 -0.62 -3.15 4.20
N THR A 53 0.26 -2.52 3.44
CA THR A 53 0.21 -1.06 3.22
C THR A 53 -1.05 -0.68 2.44
N LEU A 54 -1.35 -1.37 1.33
CA LEU A 54 -2.54 -1.15 0.53
C LEU A 54 -3.84 -1.29 1.34
N ALA A 55 -3.94 -2.33 2.17
CA ALA A 55 -5.09 -2.53 3.06
C ALA A 55 -5.29 -1.36 4.05
N ARG A 56 -4.20 -0.76 4.53
CA ARG A 56 -4.26 0.39 5.44
C ARG A 56 -4.68 1.67 4.72
N VAL A 57 -4.21 1.88 3.48
CA VAL A 57 -4.67 2.99 2.62
C VAL A 57 -6.19 2.90 2.43
N TYR A 58 -6.72 1.74 2.06
CA TYR A 58 -8.18 1.56 1.93
C TYR A 58 -8.92 1.79 3.23
N THR A 59 -8.37 1.35 4.36
CA THR A 59 -8.98 1.59 5.68
C THR A 59 -9.05 3.08 5.99
N LEU A 60 -8.00 3.85 5.68
CA LEU A 60 -7.96 5.30 5.90
C LEU A 60 -8.92 6.03 4.95
N MET A 61 -8.98 5.62 3.69
CA MET A 61 -9.94 6.16 2.72
C MET A 61 -11.38 5.97 3.20
N ASN A 62 -11.74 4.76 3.66
CA ASN A 62 -13.07 4.48 4.22
C ASN A 62 -13.35 5.28 5.50
N LYS A 63 -12.34 5.47 6.36
CA LYS A 63 -12.51 6.29 7.58
C LYS A 63 -12.75 7.76 7.27
N LYS A 64 -12.09 8.31 6.24
CA LYS A 64 -12.31 9.69 5.79
C LYS A 64 -13.70 9.83 5.16
N ALA A 65 -14.08 8.90 4.28
CA ALA A 65 -15.40 8.89 3.66
C ALA A 65 -16.57 8.67 4.63
N ALA A 66 -16.34 8.03 5.79
CA ALA A 66 -17.34 7.85 6.84
C ALA A 66 -17.35 8.99 7.89
N ALA A 67 -16.38 9.90 7.83
CA ALA A 67 -16.31 11.08 8.69
C ALA A 67 -16.87 12.35 8.01
N GLU A 68 -17.01 12.33 6.68
CA GLU A 68 -17.96 13.17 5.92
C GLU A 68 -19.39 12.65 6.08
#